data_AF-N1MU99-F1
#
_entry.id   AF-N1MU99-F1
#
_cell.length_a   1.000
_cell.length_b   1.000
_cell.length_c   1.000
_cell.angle_alpha   90.00
_cell.angle_beta   90.00
_cell.angle_gamma   90.00
#
_symmetry.space_group_name_H-M   'P 1'
#
loop_
_entity.id
_entity.type
_entity.pdbx_description
1 polymer ?
#
loop_
_entity_poly.entity_id
_entity_poly.type
_entity_poly.pdbx_seq_one_letter_code
_entity_poly.pdbx_strand_id
1 'polypeptide(L)'
;MDLDLELIGYPAVREAFNDVLQLCVERLGKSELKLAEELLGLAECDGIAANAAAMLADTALYSAKQKSGPHGSARRAIDRIAPRLPLKRDPLGAHIAARLPTARFSVFLVERMHEDGAVLARDLLDECAAIRVMDRALAAQVAALGEFAIAGRLVDLGPWHIGFGIVVPLRRSEAMAIRLGIADEADLTDARATLHELVYPAHLHGLDLVMLALEPAITALADAIDKGDLGIDDLVTGLGALLPGRPAPKQKRKAFAP
;
A
#
# COMPACT_ATOMS: atom_id res chain seq x y z
N MET A 1 -0.03 10.04 30.56
CA MET A 1 0.73 11.27 30.26
C MET A 1 0.83 11.29 28.77
N ASP A 2 0.05 12.16 28.13
CA ASP A 2 0.12 12.29 26.68
C ASP A 2 1.40 13.03 26.33
N LEU A 3 2.23 12.42 25.48
CA LEU A 3 3.45 13.05 24.99
C LEU A 3 3.05 14.12 23.98
N ASP A 4 3.50 15.35 24.19
CA ASP A 4 3.36 16.41 23.21
C ASP A 4 4.45 16.24 22.13
N LEU A 5 4.10 15.53 21.07
CA LEU A 5 5.03 15.25 19.98
C LEU A 5 5.38 16.51 19.17
N GLU A 6 4.49 17.50 19.13
CA GLU A 6 4.75 18.78 18.45
C GLU A 6 5.85 19.55 19.18
N LEU A 7 5.84 19.53 20.52
CA LEU A 7 6.90 20.13 21.35
C LEU A 7 8.24 19.39 21.23
N ILE A 8 8.22 18.05 21.13
CA ILE A 8 9.44 17.24 20.91
C ILE A 8 10.06 17.54 19.54
N GLY A 9 9.22 17.78 18.54
CA GLY A 9 9.62 18.11 17.18
C GLY A 9 9.90 16.89 16.31
N TYR A 10 9.53 16.99 15.04
CA TYR A 10 9.61 15.89 14.09
C TYR A 10 10.99 15.20 13.96
N PRO A 11 12.14 15.91 13.90
CA PRO A 11 13.43 15.24 13.74
C PRO A 11 13.72 14.20 14.83
N ALA A 12 13.46 14.55 16.09
CA ALA A 12 13.65 13.64 17.22
C ALA A 12 12.64 12.48 17.20
N VAL A 13 11.39 12.76 16.83
CA VAL A 13 10.37 11.71 16.65
C VAL A 13 10.75 10.75 15.53
N ARG A 14 11.29 11.25 14.42
CA ARG A 14 11.72 10.44 13.27
C ARG A 14 12.93 9.58 13.59
N GLU A 15 13.90 10.12 14.32
CA GLU A 15 15.06 9.35 14.81
C GLU A 15 14.61 8.22 15.73
N ALA A 16 13.83 8.52 16.76
CA ALA A 16 13.28 7.51 17.67
C ALA A 16 12.40 6.49 16.93
N PHE A 17 11.65 6.91 15.92
CA PHE A 17 10.86 6.01 15.08
C PHE A 17 11.74 5.00 14.34
N ASN A 18 12.82 5.46 13.71
CA ASN A 18 13.75 4.60 13.01
C ASN A 18 14.47 3.64 13.96
N ASP A 19 14.85 4.10 15.16
CA ASP A 19 15.49 3.26 16.18
C ASP A 19 14.55 2.14 16.65
N VAL A 20 13.29 2.47 16.95
CA VAL A 20 12.29 1.48 17.37
C VAL A 20 11.97 0.50 16.23
N LEU A 21 11.88 0.99 15.00
CA LEU A 21 11.68 0.13 13.82
C LEU A 21 12.87 -0.82 13.64
N GLN A 22 14.10 -0.32 13.74
CA GLN A 22 15.31 -1.13 13.65
C GLN A 22 15.35 -2.22 14.75
N LEU A 23 14.99 -1.87 15.99
CA LEU A 23 14.84 -2.85 17.08
C LEU A 23 13.79 -3.91 16.77
N CYS A 24 12.71 -3.56 16.05
CA CYS A 24 11.73 -4.55 15.59
C CYS A 24 12.34 -5.51 14.56
N VAL A 25 13.06 -4.96 13.58
CA VAL A 25 13.71 -5.73 12.50
C VAL A 25 14.74 -6.72 13.07
N GLU A 26 15.56 -6.29 14.05
CA GLU A 26 16.55 -7.16 14.71
C GLU A 26 15.93 -8.34 15.49
N ARG A 27 14.63 -8.27 15.79
CA ARG A 27 13.87 -9.31 16.50
C ARG A 27 13.10 -10.24 15.57
N LEU A 28 13.20 -10.04 14.25
CA LEU A 28 12.65 -10.95 13.25
C LEU A 28 13.36 -12.30 13.33
N GLY A 29 12.57 -13.38 13.28
CA GLY A 29 13.11 -14.73 13.19
C GLY A 29 13.40 -15.12 11.75
N LYS A 30 14.22 -16.17 11.57
CA LYS A 30 14.52 -16.72 10.25
C LYS A 30 13.27 -17.15 9.48
N SER A 31 12.24 -17.59 10.18
CA SER A 31 11.00 -18.06 9.53
C SER A 31 10.16 -16.92 8.96
N GLU A 32 10.16 -15.76 9.61
CA GLU A 32 9.47 -14.55 9.13
C GLU A 32 10.21 -13.96 7.94
N LEU A 33 11.54 -13.91 8.00
CA LEU A 33 12.37 -13.47 6.88
C LEU A 33 12.20 -14.38 5.66
N LYS A 34 12.25 -15.71 5.85
CA LYS A 34 12.05 -16.66 4.74
C LYS A 34 10.66 -16.52 4.09
N LEU A 35 9.61 -16.38 4.90
CA LEU A 35 8.27 -16.14 4.37
C LEU A 35 8.23 -14.86 3.55
N ALA A 36 8.85 -13.78 4.05
CA ALA A 36 8.90 -12.51 3.32
C ALA A 36 9.73 -12.60 2.03
N GLU A 37 10.84 -13.35 2.02
CA GLU A 37 11.62 -13.62 0.80
C GLU A 37 10.79 -14.37 -0.24
N GLU A 38 10.02 -15.38 0.18
CA GLU A 38 9.09 -16.14 -0.66
C GLU A 38 7.99 -15.25 -1.22
N LEU A 39 7.31 -14.47 -0.37
CA LEU A 39 6.25 -13.54 -0.79
C LEU A 39 6.76 -12.46 -1.76
N LEU A 40 8.00 -12.01 -1.56
CA LEU A 40 8.62 -11.00 -2.42
C LEU A 40 9.24 -11.58 -3.69
N GLY A 41 9.33 -12.91 -3.82
CA GLY A 41 10.00 -13.56 -4.95
C GLY A 41 11.48 -13.20 -5.08
N LEU A 42 12.17 -12.89 -3.96
CA LEU A 42 13.55 -12.36 -4.02
C LEU A 42 14.57 -13.39 -4.52
N ALA A 43 14.23 -14.68 -4.50
CA ALA A 43 15.07 -15.73 -5.08
C ALA A 43 15.24 -15.58 -6.60
N GLU A 44 14.32 -14.88 -7.27
CA GLU A 44 14.27 -14.70 -8.72
C GLU A 44 14.80 -13.30 -9.15
N CYS A 45 15.18 -12.44 -8.21
CA CYS A 45 15.72 -11.12 -8.51
C CYS A 45 17.22 -11.19 -8.88
N ASP A 46 17.53 -10.95 -10.16
CA ASP A 46 18.88 -10.64 -10.60
C ASP A 46 19.26 -9.20 -10.19
N GLY A 47 19.75 -9.06 -8.96
CA GLY A 47 20.18 -7.78 -8.39
C GLY A 47 19.21 -7.27 -7.33
N ILE A 48 19.75 -6.90 -6.16
CA ILE A 48 18.96 -6.39 -5.04
C ILE A 48 18.67 -4.92 -5.33
N ALA A 49 17.41 -4.59 -5.66
CA ALA A 49 16.96 -3.20 -5.73
C ALA A 49 17.33 -2.49 -4.41
N ALA A 50 17.74 -1.22 -4.47
CA ALA A 50 18.24 -0.49 -3.30
C ALA A 50 17.28 -0.51 -2.09
N ASN A 51 15.98 -0.69 -2.33
CA ASN A 51 14.93 -0.72 -1.31
C ASN A 51 14.45 -2.13 -0.92
N ALA A 52 14.96 -3.19 -1.56
CA ALA A 52 14.48 -4.56 -1.34
C ALA A 52 14.67 -5.04 0.10
N ALA A 53 15.75 -4.63 0.77
CA ALA A 53 15.97 -4.95 2.18
C ALA A 53 14.91 -4.31 3.11
N ALA A 54 14.50 -3.07 2.81
CA ALA A 54 13.46 -2.38 3.57
C ALA A 54 12.09 -3.02 3.31
N MET A 55 11.77 -3.33 2.05
CA MET A 55 10.54 -4.07 1.70
C MET A 55 10.50 -5.44 2.36
N LEU A 56 11.62 -6.17 2.38
CA LEU A 56 11.73 -7.46 3.07
C LEU A 56 11.43 -7.33 4.56
N ALA A 57 12.02 -6.34 5.23
CA ALA A 57 11.77 -6.08 6.63
C ALA A 57 10.31 -5.71 6.92
N ASP A 58 9.70 -4.86 6.08
CA ASP A 58 8.29 -4.49 6.19
C ASP A 58 7.36 -5.70 6.01
N THR A 59 7.56 -6.47 4.93
CA THR A 59 6.82 -7.72 4.68
C THR A 59 6.99 -8.70 5.84
N ALA A 60 8.20 -8.90 6.34
CA ALA A 60 8.45 -9.82 7.46
C ALA A 60 7.79 -9.37 8.77
N LEU A 61 7.66 -8.06 9.00
CA LEU A 61 6.99 -7.51 10.18
C LEU A 61 5.47 -7.64 10.12
N TYR A 62 4.89 -7.39 8.94
CA TYR A 62 3.44 -7.15 8.78
C TYR A 62 2.68 -8.28 8.08
N SER A 63 3.34 -9.17 7.33
CA SER A 63 2.68 -10.36 6.79
C SER A 63 2.24 -11.30 7.91
N ALA A 64 1.01 -11.77 7.81
CA ALA A 64 0.46 -12.72 8.77
C ALA A 64 0.82 -14.14 8.32
N LYS A 65 1.55 -14.87 9.15
CA LYS A 65 1.79 -16.30 8.89
C LYS A 65 0.46 -17.05 9.06
N GLN A 66 -0.18 -17.44 7.97
CA GLN A 66 -1.37 -18.29 8.05
C GLN A 66 -0.99 -19.57 8.80
N LYS A 67 -1.65 -19.83 9.93
CA LYS A 67 -1.61 -21.15 10.55
C LYS A 67 -2.70 -21.98 9.91
N SER A 68 -2.32 -23.02 9.20
CA SER A 68 -3.25 -24.06 8.77
C SER A 68 -3.90 -24.69 10.01
N GLY A 69 -5.16 -24.36 10.28
CA GLY A 69 -5.94 -24.94 11.36
C GLY A 69 -7.17 -24.10 11.74
N PRO A 70 -8.28 -24.72 12.18
CA PRO A 70 -9.59 -24.06 12.40
C PRO A 70 -9.61 -23.01 13.53
N HIS A 71 -8.51 -22.85 14.28
CA HIS A 71 -8.37 -21.90 15.40
C HIS A 71 -7.06 -21.09 15.34
N GLY A 72 -6.33 -21.13 14.22
CA GLY A 72 -5.06 -20.42 14.08
C GLY A 72 -5.29 -18.96 13.72
N SER A 73 -5.34 -18.04 14.69
CA SER A 73 -5.24 -16.62 14.34
C SER A 73 -3.85 -16.37 13.73
N ALA A 74 -3.83 -15.94 12.47
CA ALA A 74 -2.61 -15.52 11.81
C ALA A 74 -2.12 -14.26 12.54
N ARG A 75 -0.97 -14.35 13.23
CA ARG A 75 -0.42 -13.25 14.01
C ARG A 75 0.81 -12.68 13.32
N ARG A 76 0.80 -11.37 13.08
CA ARG A 76 1.93 -10.65 12.47
C ARG A 76 3.11 -10.61 13.44
N ALA A 77 4.33 -10.53 12.92
CA ALA A 77 5.52 -10.48 13.77
C ALA A 77 5.54 -9.20 14.62
N ILE A 78 5.10 -8.07 14.06
CA ILE A 78 5.04 -6.79 14.77
C ILE A 78 4.19 -6.86 16.05
N ASP A 79 3.04 -7.55 16.02
CA ASP A 79 2.12 -7.72 17.15
C ASP A 79 2.75 -8.51 18.31
N ARG A 80 3.79 -9.30 18.00
CA ARG A 80 4.55 -10.10 18.97
C ARG A 80 5.79 -9.35 19.46
N ILE A 81 6.45 -8.61 18.56
CA ILE A 81 7.75 -7.99 18.79
C ILE A 81 7.61 -6.66 19.53
N ALA A 82 6.78 -5.74 19.03
CA ALA A 82 6.72 -4.37 19.52
C ALA A 82 6.40 -4.27 21.04
N PRO A 83 5.44 -5.05 21.59
CA PRO A 83 5.15 -5.00 23.03
C PRO A 83 6.26 -5.54 23.94
N ARG A 84 7.27 -6.21 23.38
CA ARG A 84 8.37 -6.86 24.13
C ARG A 84 9.69 -6.12 24.02
N LEU A 85 9.73 -4.97 23.34
CA LEU A 85 10.92 -4.16 23.23
C LEU A 85 11.29 -3.56 24.61
N PRO A 86 12.60 -3.47 24.94
CA PRO A 86 13.06 -3.00 26.25
C PRO A 86 13.04 -1.46 26.40
N LEU A 87 11.91 -0.82 26.09
CA LEU A 87 11.78 0.64 25.99
C LEU A 87 11.21 1.32 27.26
N LYS A 88 11.18 0.63 28.40
CA LYS A 88 10.56 1.15 29.64
C LYS A 88 11.13 2.49 30.14
N ARG A 89 12.38 2.81 29.80
CA ARG A 89 13.07 4.05 30.20
C ARG A 89 13.05 5.13 29.12
N ASP A 90 12.45 4.85 27.97
CA ASP A 90 12.30 5.75 26.84
C ASP A 90 10.79 5.93 26.55
N PRO A 91 10.15 6.97 27.10
CA PRO A 91 8.73 7.21 26.90
C PRO A 91 8.34 7.40 25.44
N LEU A 92 9.20 8.07 24.64
CA LEU A 92 8.94 8.32 23.22
C LEU A 92 9.02 7.02 22.43
N GLY A 93 10.09 6.24 22.61
CA GLY A 93 10.21 4.93 21.98
C GLY A 93 9.09 3.98 22.39
N ALA A 94 8.71 3.96 23.67
CA ALA A 94 7.59 3.14 24.14
C ALA A 94 6.25 3.55 23.50
N HIS A 95 6.00 4.85 23.34
CA HIS A 95 4.83 5.37 22.65
C HIS A 95 4.81 4.94 21.18
N ILE A 96 5.93 5.08 20.47
CA ILE A 96 6.06 4.67 19.07
C ILE A 96 5.84 3.15 18.95
N ALA A 97 6.50 2.34 19.78
CA ALA A 97 6.36 0.89 19.77
C ALA A 97 4.91 0.43 19.99
N ALA A 98 4.15 1.13 20.84
CA ALA A 98 2.73 0.85 21.05
C ALA A 98 1.87 1.15 19.81
N ARG A 99 2.29 2.10 18.95
CA ARG A 99 1.58 2.50 17.74
C ARG A 99 1.97 1.68 16.50
N LEU A 100 3.19 1.14 16.42
CA LEU A 100 3.64 0.38 15.24
C LEU A 100 2.66 -0.74 14.79
N PRO A 101 2.04 -1.54 15.69
CA PRO A 101 1.05 -2.54 15.28
C PRO A 101 -0.18 -1.99 14.55
N THR A 102 -0.49 -0.71 14.72
CA THR A 102 -1.62 -0.04 14.05
C THR A 102 -1.23 0.55 12.69
N ALA A 103 0.03 0.43 12.27
CA ALA A 103 0.47 0.90 10.96
C ALA A 103 -0.27 0.17 9.84
N ARG A 104 -0.72 0.91 8.84
CA ARG A 104 -1.53 0.41 7.72
C ARG A 104 -0.80 0.64 6.41
N PHE A 105 -0.81 -0.37 5.56
CA PHE A 105 -0.42 -0.20 4.17
C PHE A 105 -1.61 0.39 3.41
N SER A 106 -1.37 1.40 2.58
CA SER A 106 -2.41 1.98 1.75
C SER A 106 -1.88 2.58 0.46
N VAL A 107 -2.82 3.04 -0.35
CA VAL A 107 -2.59 3.88 -1.51
C VAL A 107 -3.00 5.31 -1.18
N PHE A 108 -2.09 6.25 -1.39
CA PHE A 108 -2.29 7.65 -1.08
C PHE A 108 -2.18 8.51 -2.33
N LEU A 109 -3.04 9.50 -2.44
CA LEU A 109 -2.90 10.61 -3.37
C LEU A 109 -2.24 11.77 -2.65
N VAL A 110 -0.99 12.08 -2.98
CA VAL A 110 -0.25 13.21 -2.42
C VAL A 110 -0.61 14.46 -3.21
N GLU A 111 -1.24 15.43 -2.55
CA GLU A 111 -1.86 16.56 -3.24
C GLU A 111 -1.00 17.82 -3.25
N ARG A 112 -0.51 18.20 -2.07
CA ARG A 112 0.22 19.45 -1.87
C ARG A 112 1.12 19.40 -0.66
N MET A 113 2.10 20.28 -0.67
CA MET A 113 2.93 20.58 0.49
C MET A 113 2.12 21.36 1.53
N HIS A 114 2.42 21.12 2.80
CA HIS A 114 1.95 21.86 3.96
C HIS A 114 3.09 22.75 4.51
N GLU A 115 2.75 23.81 5.25
CA GLU A 115 3.68 24.90 5.60
C GLU A 115 4.91 24.46 6.42
N ASP A 116 4.79 23.36 7.17
CA ASP A 116 5.83 22.83 8.05
C ASP A 116 6.72 21.74 7.39
N GLY A 117 6.58 21.54 6.08
CA GLY A 117 7.31 20.50 5.34
C GLY A 117 6.65 19.13 5.39
N ALA A 118 5.43 19.03 5.90
CA ALA A 118 4.56 17.88 5.68
C ALA A 118 3.91 17.93 4.29
N VAL A 119 3.23 16.86 3.92
CA VAL A 119 2.31 16.82 2.78
C VAL A 119 0.91 16.50 3.24
N LEU A 120 -0.07 17.10 2.56
CA LEU A 120 -1.45 16.64 2.64
C LEU A 120 -1.65 15.53 1.61
N ALA A 121 -2.11 14.38 2.08
CA ALA A 121 -2.45 13.25 1.24
C ALA A 121 -3.86 12.76 1.53
N ARG A 122 -4.50 12.11 0.55
CA ARG A 122 -5.75 11.37 0.76
C ARG A 122 -5.50 9.87 0.74
N ASP A 123 -6.00 9.16 1.73
CA ASP A 123 -6.02 7.69 1.72
C ASP A 123 -7.13 7.19 0.80
N LEU A 124 -6.76 6.66 -0.37
CA LEU A 124 -7.71 6.22 -1.38
C LEU A 124 -8.48 4.95 -0.98
N LEU A 125 -8.03 4.25 0.06
CA LEU A 125 -8.65 3.03 0.59
C LEU A 125 -9.31 3.25 1.97
N ASP A 126 -9.42 4.50 2.44
CA ASP A 126 -10.06 4.85 3.71
C ASP A 126 -10.98 6.07 3.49
N GLU A 127 -12.04 5.90 2.72
CA GLU A 127 -13.02 6.96 2.41
C GLU A 127 -12.43 8.26 1.85
N CYS A 128 -11.23 8.23 1.26
CA CYS A 128 -10.50 9.43 0.84
C CYS A 128 -10.15 10.37 2.01
N ALA A 129 -9.98 9.83 3.23
CA ALA A 129 -9.61 10.57 4.42
C ALA A 129 -8.34 11.39 4.18
N ALA A 130 -8.41 12.68 4.52
CA ALA A 130 -7.27 13.56 4.44
C ALA A 130 -6.33 13.31 5.62
N ILE A 131 -5.07 13.00 5.33
CA ILE A 131 -4.03 12.73 6.30
C ILE A 131 -2.85 13.68 6.10
N ARG A 132 -2.22 14.03 7.21
CA ARG A 132 -1.00 14.83 7.22
C ARG A 132 0.20 13.90 7.36
N VAL A 133 0.97 13.76 6.28
CA VAL A 133 2.15 12.88 6.25
C VAL A 133 3.39 13.74 6.41
N MET A 134 4.19 13.45 7.42
CA MET A 134 5.45 14.18 7.63
C MET A 134 6.60 13.45 6.94
N ASP A 135 6.93 13.91 5.74
CA ASP A 135 8.05 13.43 4.93
C ASP A 135 8.54 14.56 4.01
N ARG A 136 9.76 15.06 4.28
CA ARG A 136 10.35 16.17 3.53
C ARG A 136 10.69 15.80 2.09
N ALA A 137 11.00 14.52 1.82
CA ALA A 137 11.29 14.06 0.46
C ALA A 137 10.01 14.02 -0.37
N LEU A 138 8.89 13.57 0.21
CA LEU A 138 7.58 13.67 -0.44
C LEU A 138 7.16 15.13 -0.65
N ALA A 139 7.41 16.02 0.32
CA ALA A 139 7.14 17.45 0.18
C ALA A 139 7.92 18.08 -0.99
N ALA A 140 9.19 17.72 -1.16
CA ALA A 140 9.98 18.16 -2.30
C ALA A 140 9.44 17.61 -3.63
N GLN A 141 9.01 16.34 -3.67
CA GLN A 141 8.46 15.73 -4.88
C GLN A 141 7.12 16.36 -5.30
N VAL A 142 6.19 16.60 -4.36
CA VAL A 142 4.88 17.20 -4.71
C VAL A 142 5.04 18.65 -5.18
N ALA A 143 6.02 19.37 -4.63
CA ALA A 143 6.36 20.70 -5.11
C ALA A 143 6.88 20.70 -6.56
N ALA A 144 7.59 19.65 -6.96
CA ALA A 144 8.19 19.52 -8.30
C ALA A 144 7.24 18.92 -9.35
N LEU A 145 6.47 17.90 -8.97
CA LEU A 145 5.67 17.07 -9.88
C LEU A 145 4.18 17.42 -9.84
N GLY A 146 3.74 18.21 -8.86
CA GLY A 146 2.32 18.36 -8.55
C GLY A 146 1.75 17.12 -7.88
N GLU A 147 0.47 16.85 -8.09
CA GLU A 147 -0.24 15.72 -7.47
C GLU A 147 0.18 14.36 -8.07
N PHE A 148 0.55 13.40 -7.22
CA PHE A 148 0.92 12.04 -7.62
C PHE A 148 0.45 10.99 -6.62
N ALA A 149 0.37 9.73 -7.05
CA ALA A 149 -0.05 8.61 -6.22
C ALA A 149 1.16 7.82 -5.71
N ILE A 150 1.06 7.32 -4.48
CA ILE A 150 2.05 6.43 -3.86
C ILE A 150 1.35 5.27 -3.15
N ALA A 151 2.07 4.18 -2.94
CA ALA A 151 1.74 3.17 -1.95
C ALA A 151 2.83 3.14 -0.87
N GLY A 152 2.42 2.85 0.36
CA GLY A 152 3.34 2.73 1.48
C GLY A 152 2.63 2.39 2.79
N ARG A 153 3.43 2.07 3.80
CA ARG A 153 2.95 1.86 5.17
C ARG A 153 3.12 3.12 6.00
N LEU A 154 2.03 3.61 6.58
CA LEU A 154 2.02 4.75 7.48
C LEU A 154 1.50 4.34 8.87
N VAL A 155 2.04 4.97 9.91
CA VAL A 155 1.51 4.89 11.27
C VAL A 155 1.02 6.28 11.70
N ASP A 156 -0.11 6.32 12.38
CA ASP A 156 -0.61 7.51 13.05
C ASP A 156 0.05 7.64 14.44
N LEU A 157 0.77 8.74 14.65
CA LEU A 157 1.35 9.11 15.94
C LEU A 157 0.61 10.28 16.61
N GLY A 158 -0.52 10.73 16.06
CA GLY A 158 -1.31 11.86 16.54
C GLY A 158 -1.21 13.06 15.59
N PRO A 159 -0.28 14.01 15.80
CA PRO A 159 -0.17 15.19 14.94
C PRO A 159 0.30 14.87 13.51
N TRP A 160 0.93 13.70 13.30
CA TRP A 160 1.45 13.28 12.00
C TRP A 160 1.25 11.79 11.74
N HIS A 161 1.10 11.49 10.46
CA HIS A 161 1.37 10.16 9.93
C HIS A 161 2.85 10.08 9.52
N ILE A 162 3.52 8.99 9.90
CA ILE A 162 4.93 8.74 9.58
C ILE A 162 5.03 7.43 8.81
N GLY A 163 5.77 7.47 7.69
CA GLY A 163 6.02 6.29 6.86
C GLY A 163 7.29 5.53 7.23
N PHE A 164 7.40 4.29 6.77
CA PHE A 164 8.55 3.42 7.05
C PHE A 164 9.79 3.79 6.20
N GLY A 165 9.70 4.85 5.39
CA GLY A 165 10.72 5.22 4.40
C GLY A 165 10.61 4.44 3.09
N ILE A 166 9.64 3.52 2.98
CA ILE A 166 9.34 2.78 1.76
C ILE A 166 8.17 3.49 1.08
N VAL A 167 8.47 4.11 -0.07
CA VAL A 167 7.48 4.77 -0.92
C VAL A 167 7.56 4.12 -2.29
N VAL A 168 6.46 3.53 -2.72
CA VAL A 168 6.31 2.99 -4.07
C VAL A 168 5.52 4.00 -4.89
N PRO A 169 6.13 4.67 -5.89
CA PRO A 169 5.38 5.57 -6.76
C PRO A 169 4.40 4.76 -7.62
N LEU A 170 3.18 5.28 -7.79
CA LEU A 170 2.13 4.65 -8.57
C LEU A 170 1.66 5.54 -9.71
N ARG A 171 1.33 4.92 -10.83
CA ARG A 171 0.48 5.53 -11.86
C ARG A 171 -0.95 5.68 -11.31
N ARG A 172 -1.67 6.70 -11.75
CA ARG A 172 -3.09 6.89 -11.38
C ARG A 172 -3.95 5.68 -11.74
N SER A 173 -3.64 5.00 -12.84
CA SER A 173 -4.31 3.76 -13.24
C SER A 173 -4.07 2.62 -12.26
N GLU A 174 -2.87 2.50 -11.68
CA GLU A 174 -2.55 1.47 -10.68
C GLU A 174 -3.26 1.76 -9.36
N ALA A 175 -3.24 3.00 -8.90
CA ALA A 175 -3.99 3.42 -7.72
C ALA A 175 -5.50 3.17 -7.85
N MET A 176 -6.07 3.45 -9.03
CA MET A 176 -7.47 3.15 -9.33
C MET A 176 -7.73 1.64 -9.38
N ALA A 177 -6.87 0.87 -10.06
CA ALA A 177 -7.01 -0.58 -10.17
C ALA A 177 -7.00 -1.26 -8.80
N ILE A 178 -6.10 -0.86 -7.91
CA ILE A 178 -6.06 -1.35 -6.52
C ILE A 178 -7.36 -1.03 -5.78
N ARG A 179 -7.85 0.21 -5.89
CA ARG A 179 -9.11 0.61 -5.25
C ARG A 179 -10.31 -0.18 -5.77
N LEU A 180 -10.36 -0.46 -7.07
CA LEU A 180 -11.42 -1.26 -7.68
C LEU A 180 -11.31 -2.74 -7.29
N GLY A 181 -10.10 -3.29 -7.26
CA GLY A 181 -9.85 -4.69 -6.89
C GLY A 181 -10.17 -5.01 -5.43
N ILE A 182 -10.21 -4.00 -4.55
CA ILE A 182 -10.45 -4.12 -3.11
C ILE A 182 -11.80 -3.47 -2.71
N ALA A 183 -12.70 -3.21 -3.66
CA ALA A 183 -13.88 -2.37 -3.44
C ALA A 183 -14.93 -2.96 -2.47
N ASP A 184 -14.82 -4.23 -2.07
CA ASP A 184 -15.70 -4.83 -1.06
C ASP A 184 -15.26 -4.45 0.37
N GLU A 185 -16.08 -3.67 1.07
CA GLU A 185 -15.82 -3.21 2.44
C GLU A 185 -15.64 -4.37 3.43
N ALA A 186 -16.27 -5.52 3.20
CA ALA A 186 -16.14 -6.71 4.05
C ALA A 186 -14.73 -7.32 3.98
N ASP A 187 -14.03 -7.12 2.86
CA ASP A 187 -12.68 -7.64 2.61
C ASP A 187 -11.60 -6.55 2.75
N LEU A 188 -11.98 -5.27 2.84
CA LEU A 188 -11.04 -4.15 2.84
C LEU A 188 -9.96 -4.25 3.92
N THR A 189 -10.29 -4.73 5.13
CA THR A 189 -9.30 -4.88 6.21
C THR A 189 -8.28 -5.97 5.89
N ASP A 190 -8.73 -7.11 5.41
CA ASP A 190 -7.87 -8.27 5.11
C ASP A 190 -7.07 -8.02 3.83
N ALA A 191 -7.69 -7.46 2.80
CA ALA A 191 -7.02 -7.03 1.58
C ALA A 191 -5.97 -5.94 1.85
N ARG A 192 -6.22 -4.96 2.74
CA ARG A 192 -5.19 -3.98 3.14
C ARG A 192 -4.06 -4.62 3.94
N ALA A 193 -4.33 -5.69 4.70
CA ALA A 193 -3.32 -6.39 5.48
C ALA A 193 -2.28 -7.11 4.60
N THR A 194 -2.66 -7.52 3.39
CA THR A 194 -1.79 -8.20 2.42
C THR A 194 -1.44 -7.35 1.20
N LEU A 195 -1.93 -6.11 1.10
CA LEU A 195 -1.70 -5.23 -0.06
C LEU A 195 -0.21 -5.01 -0.38
N HIS A 196 0.68 -4.98 0.62
CA HIS A 196 2.12 -4.88 0.37
C HIS A 196 2.69 -6.12 -0.35
N GLU A 197 2.06 -7.29 -0.17
CA GLU A 197 2.39 -8.55 -0.84
C GLU A 197 1.98 -8.52 -2.33
N LEU A 198 1.08 -7.62 -2.72
CA LEU A 198 0.77 -7.34 -4.12
C LEU A 198 1.69 -6.27 -4.70
N VAL A 199 1.82 -5.14 -3.99
CA VAL A 199 2.48 -3.94 -4.51
C VAL A 199 4.00 -4.10 -4.57
N TYR A 200 4.64 -4.65 -3.54
CA TYR A 200 6.10 -4.77 -3.53
C TYR A 200 6.63 -5.73 -4.60
N PRO A 201 6.11 -6.96 -4.78
CA PRO A 201 6.59 -7.82 -5.85
C PRO A 201 6.36 -7.21 -7.23
N ALA A 202 5.19 -6.59 -7.47
CA ALA A 202 4.93 -5.93 -8.74
C ALA A 202 5.95 -4.83 -9.02
N HIS A 203 6.30 -4.03 -8.01
CA HIS A 203 7.32 -3.00 -8.14
C HIS A 203 8.73 -3.58 -8.36
N LEU A 204 9.12 -4.60 -7.60
CA LEU A 204 10.45 -5.22 -7.66
C LEU A 204 10.70 -5.93 -9.00
N HIS A 205 9.68 -6.59 -9.53
CA HIS A 205 9.77 -7.42 -10.74
C HIS A 205 9.23 -6.73 -11.99
N GLY A 206 8.80 -5.48 -11.89
CA GLY A 206 8.23 -4.72 -13.02
C GLY A 206 6.96 -5.34 -13.60
N LEU A 207 6.15 -5.98 -12.75
CA LEU A 207 4.90 -6.62 -13.16
C LEU A 207 3.83 -5.55 -13.39
N ASP A 208 2.85 -5.88 -14.25
CA ASP A 208 1.71 -4.98 -14.48
C ASP A 208 0.75 -5.02 -13.29
N LEU A 209 0.94 -4.08 -12.37
CA LEU A 209 0.13 -3.96 -11.16
C LEU A 209 -1.36 -3.71 -11.45
N VAL A 210 -1.72 -3.15 -12.61
CA VAL A 210 -3.13 -3.00 -13.00
C VAL A 210 -3.76 -4.37 -13.23
N MET A 211 -3.05 -5.25 -13.96
CA MET A 211 -3.54 -6.59 -14.24
C MET A 211 -3.64 -7.43 -12.98
N LEU A 212 -2.60 -7.39 -12.14
CA LEU A 212 -2.57 -8.14 -10.87
C LEU A 212 -3.68 -7.68 -9.91
N ALA A 213 -3.90 -6.37 -9.78
CA ALA A 213 -4.93 -5.84 -8.89
C ALA A 213 -6.36 -6.16 -9.36
N LEU A 214 -6.59 -6.25 -10.67
CA LEU A 214 -7.92 -6.52 -11.24
C LEU A 214 -8.20 -8.01 -11.48
N GLU A 215 -7.19 -8.88 -11.40
CA GLU A 215 -7.34 -10.32 -11.63
C GLU A 215 -8.49 -10.96 -10.82
N PRO A 216 -8.65 -10.68 -9.51
CA PRO A 216 -9.76 -11.24 -8.75
C PRO A 216 -11.13 -10.80 -9.28
N ALA A 217 -11.27 -9.52 -9.63
CA ALA A 217 -12.50 -8.98 -10.18
C ALA A 217 -12.82 -9.54 -11.58
N ILE A 218 -11.80 -9.68 -12.44
CA ILE A 218 -11.93 -10.30 -13.76
C ILE A 218 -12.35 -11.76 -13.63
N THR A 219 -11.75 -12.50 -12.69
CA THR A 219 -12.09 -13.92 -12.43
C THR A 219 -13.51 -14.06 -11.92
N ALA A 220 -13.91 -13.26 -10.92
CA ALA A 220 -15.27 -13.26 -10.39
C ALA A 220 -16.32 -12.91 -11.47
N LEU A 221 -15.99 -11.98 -12.35
CA LEU A 221 -16.84 -11.62 -13.49
C LEU A 221 -16.99 -12.77 -14.48
N ALA A 222 -15.90 -13.44 -14.83
CA ALA A 222 -15.92 -14.61 -15.71
C ALA A 222 -16.78 -15.73 -15.12
N ASP A 223 -16.60 -16.03 -13.82
CA ASP A 223 -17.40 -17.02 -13.10
C ASP A 223 -18.90 -16.69 -13.10
N ALA A 224 -19.26 -15.41 -12.92
CA ALA A 224 -20.66 -14.97 -12.92
C ALA A 224 -21.30 -15.12 -14.32
N ILE A 225 -20.54 -14.86 -15.38
CA ILE A 225 -20.98 -15.08 -16.77
C ILE A 225 -21.21 -16.57 -17.02
N ASP A 226 -20.26 -17.42 -16.64
CA ASP A 226 -20.32 -18.87 -16.87
C ASP A 226 -21.49 -19.52 -16.11
N LYS A 227 -21.86 -18.97 -14.94
CA LYS A 227 -23.03 -19.39 -14.16
C LYS A 227 -24.36 -18.84 -14.68
N GLY A 228 -24.32 -17.87 -15.60
CA GLY A 228 -25.50 -17.20 -16.13
C GLY A 228 -26.10 -16.15 -15.19
N ASP A 229 -25.38 -15.78 -14.12
CA ASP A 229 -25.77 -14.72 -13.18
C ASP A 229 -25.66 -13.33 -13.82
N LEU A 230 -24.83 -13.20 -14.86
CA LEU A 230 -24.60 -11.97 -15.58
C LEU A 230 -24.64 -12.17 -17.10
N GLY A 231 -25.46 -11.39 -17.81
CA GLY A 231 -25.57 -11.44 -19.26
C GLY A 231 -24.37 -10.78 -19.95
N ILE A 232 -23.75 -11.46 -20.91
CA ILE A 232 -22.61 -10.94 -21.69
C ILE A 232 -22.99 -9.64 -22.42
N ASP A 233 -24.20 -9.56 -22.97
CA ASP A 233 -24.67 -8.38 -23.71
C ASP A 233 -24.82 -7.13 -22.83
N ASP A 234 -25.28 -7.31 -21.58
CA ASP A 234 -25.41 -6.23 -20.61
C ASP A 234 -24.03 -5.70 -20.20
N LEU A 235 -23.06 -6.61 -20.01
CA LEU A 235 -21.68 -6.24 -19.70
C LEU A 235 -21.01 -5.47 -20.84
N VAL A 236 -21.14 -5.97 -22.08
CA VAL A 236 -20.57 -5.34 -23.27
C VAL A 236 -21.16 -3.95 -23.47
N THR A 237 -22.47 -3.79 -23.23
CA THR A 237 -23.15 -2.49 -23.33
C THR A 237 -22.70 -1.53 -22.23
N GLY A 238 -22.64 -1.99 -20.98
CA GLY A 238 -22.24 -1.18 -19.83
C GLY A 238 -20.78 -0.73 -19.88
N LEU A 239 -19.84 -1.66 -20.10
CA LEU A 239 -18.42 -1.33 -20.22
C LEU A 239 -18.13 -0.52 -21.49
N GLY A 240 -18.81 -0.82 -22.59
CA GLY A 240 -18.68 -0.10 -23.86
C GLY A 240 -19.03 1.39 -23.75
N ALA A 241 -19.93 1.75 -22.85
CA ALA A 241 -20.30 3.15 -22.59
C ALA A 241 -19.26 3.92 -21.75
N LEU A 242 -18.44 3.21 -20.97
CA LEU A 242 -17.41 3.80 -20.10
C LEU A 242 -16.06 3.97 -20.79
N LEU A 243 -15.79 3.17 -21.81
CA LEU A 243 -14.55 3.28 -22.57
C LEU A 243 -14.68 4.40 -23.61
N PRO A 244 -13.67 5.30 -23.75
CA PRO A 244 -13.67 6.29 -24.81
C PRO A 244 -13.81 5.55 -26.15
N GLY A 245 -14.92 5.80 -26.84
CA GLY A 245 -15.30 5.02 -28.02
C GLY A 245 -14.14 4.93 -29.00
N ARG A 246 -13.87 3.71 -29.50
CA ARG A 246 -12.96 3.52 -30.65
C ARG A 246 -13.38 4.54 -31.72
N PRO A 247 -12.46 5.37 -32.27
CA PRO A 247 -12.82 6.26 -33.36
C PRO A 247 -13.42 5.41 -34.47
N ALA A 248 -14.67 5.71 -34.83
CA ALA A 248 -15.40 4.98 -35.85
C ALA A 248 -14.50 4.86 -37.10
N PRO A 249 -14.35 3.66 -37.70
CA PRO A 249 -13.57 3.53 -38.91
C PRO A 249 -14.15 4.47 -39.96
N LYS A 250 -13.35 5.41 -40.47
CA LYS A 250 -13.76 6.34 -41.51
C LYS A 250 -14.34 5.54 -42.67
N GLN A 251 -15.67 5.52 -42.78
CA GLN A 251 -16.33 4.97 -43.95
C GLN A 251 -15.81 5.76 -45.15
N LYS A 252 -14.99 5.12 -45.99
CA LYS A 252 -14.67 5.65 -47.32
C LYS A 252 -16.01 5.79 -48.04
N ARG A 253 -16.53 7.01 -48.11
CA ARG A 253 -17.62 7.37 -49.03
C ARG A 253 -17.19 6.90 -50.41
N LYS A 254 -17.81 5.84 -50.91
CA LYS A 254 -17.74 5.51 -52.34
C LYS A 254 -18.34 6.71 -53.05
N ALA A 255 -17.51 7.42 -53.80
CA ALA A 255 -17.98 8.39 -54.77
C ALA A 255 -18.90 7.64 -55.75
N PHE A 256 -20.17 8.05 -55.82
CA PHE A 256 -20.98 7.73 -56.97
C PHE A 256 -20.43 8.52 -58.15
N ALA A 257 -20.00 7.79 -59.18
CA ALA A 257 -19.64 8.36 -60.47
C ALA A 257 -20.92 8.69 -61.27
N PRO A 258 -20.88 9.72 -62.14
CA PRO A 258 -22.06 10.29 -62.81
C PRO A 258 -22.73 9.35 -63.82
#